data_AF-A0A9N9F9Q2-F1
#
_entry.id   AF-A0A9N9F9Q2-F1
#
_cell.length_a   1.000
_cell.length_b   1.000
_cell.length_c   1.000
_cell.angle_alpha   90.00
_cell.angle_beta   90.00
_cell.angle_gamma   90.00
#
_symmetry.space_group_name_H-M   'P 1'
#
loop_
_entity.id
_entity.type
_entity.pdbx_description
1 polymer ?
#
loop_
_entity_poly.entity_id
_entity_poly.type
_entity_poly.pdbx_seq_one_letter_code
_entity_poly.pdbx_strand_id
1 'polypeptide(L)'
;MSLQHLENVVNASAKVASLDFPSLQGRVDVLTDRTAARGAIRDAFMHERKLFTMVDEGGVLTRPQFEPPTPLRGAGPLTVERLIRGANVLAQICGLADAKKYIATLNQRNEEITSSIDSLESILQKQEINLGKLKTNEKPNPALEEEIKRENMEIFALEALVKENQDMNDALDAKLYDQRYQAEEARMSKQMRSADDEERKKLAERVQELETLRQVLDEIESKISLLDEAETERETEDTEFGRLKARYNALIRDNTTRMSTDALSNNKTSELSLKIHTLMTTAEDELEKLMEDRRKYDLLDCDVDVLAEINSTITDHVAAGSYPDINQDTTTNLSSTSQIILCAIVLQIIRDANGIIPLASLKEKIGQAAREQGLQESQGVSAVYMLVANRLISIDRLQKDNPVRADMWITNT
;
A
#
# COMPACT_ATOMS: atom_id res chain seq x y z
N MET A 1 64.87 67.65 51.83
CA MET A 1 64.45 66.56 50.94
C MET A 1 65.54 66.36 49.91
N SER A 2 66.08 65.14 49.76
CA SER A 2 67.12 64.87 48.76
C SER A 2 66.52 64.87 47.35
N LEU A 3 67.28 65.34 46.36
CA LEU A 3 66.93 65.32 44.93
C LEU A 3 66.40 63.96 44.47
N GLN A 4 66.94 62.88 45.04
CA GLN A 4 66.49 61.50 44.82
C GLN A 4 64.99 61.27 45.11
N HIS A 5 64.45 61.90 46.16
CA HIS A 5 63.04 61.75 46.51
C HIS A 5 62.13 62.46 45.51
N LEU A 6 62.58 63.61 44.98
CA LEU A 6 61.84 64.34 43.97
C LEU A 6 61.78 63.54 42.66
N GLU A 7 62.91 62.96 42.26
CA GLU A 7 63.01 62.13 41.06
C GLU A 7 62.15 60.86 41.17
N ASN A 8 62.11 60.24 42.35
CA ASN A 8 61.23 59.09 42.60
C ASN A 8 59.74 59.46 42.52
N VAL A 9 59.34 60.65 43.00
CA VAL A 9 57.96 61.13 42.90
C VAL A 9 57.60 61.44 41.45
N VAL A 10 58.49 62.07 40.69
CA VAL A 10 58.28 62.36 39.26
C VAL A 10 58.16 61.07 38.46
N ASN A 11 59.03 60.09 38.69
CA ASN A 11 58.97 58.79 38.01
C ASN A 11 57.72 57.98 38.38
N ALA A 12 57.30 58.01 39.64
CA ALA A 12 56.07 57.36 40.06
C ALA A 12 54.83 58.05 39.44
N SER A 13 54.81 59.38 39.43
CA SER A 13 53.72 60.16 38.84
C SER A 13 53.62 59.93 37.32
N ALA A 14 54.74 59.90 36.61
CA ALA A 14 54.76 59.59 35.18
C ALA A 14 54.26 58.16 34.89
N LYS A 15 54.65 57.18 35.70
CA LYS A 15 54.14 55.80 35.57
C LYS A 15 52.64 55.69 35.82
N VAL A 16 52.12 56.36 36.84
CA VAL A 16 50.68 56.38 37.13
C VAL A 16 49.90 57.09 36.03
N ALA A 17 50.42 58.19 35.49
CA ALA A 17 49.80 58.91 34.38
C ALA A 17 49.82 58.11 33.06
N SER A 18 50.79 57.21 32.89
CA SER A 18 50.87 56.31 31.72
C SER A 18 50.00 55.05 31.84
N LEU A 19 49.30 54.84 32.96
CA LEU A 19 48.35 53.75 33.09
C LEU A 19 47.11 54.06 32.25
N ASP A 20 46.91 53.24 31.23
CA ASP A 20 45.75 53.34 30.34
C ASP A 20 44.53 52.77 31.07
N PHE A 21 43.79 53.63 31.77
CA PHE A 21 42.56 53.23 32.42
C PHE A 21 41.48 53.14 31.34
N PRO A 22 40.92 51.95 31.04
CA PRO A 22 39.84 51.83 30.07
C PRO A 22 38.68 52.67 30.59
N SER A 23 38.38 53.77 29.88
CA SER A 23 37.24 54.60 30.24
C SER A 23 35.98 53.76 30.06
N LEU A 24 35.32 53.44 31.18
CA LEU A 24 34.03 52.74 31.19
C LEU A 24 32.95 53.50 30.40
N GLN A 25 33.23 54.76 30.03
CA GLN A 25 32.41 55.60 29.16
C GLN A 25 31.96 54.85 27.90
N GLY A 26 32.83 54.12 27.20
CA GLY A 26 32.43 53.45 25.95
C GLY A 26 31.33 52.39 26.12
N ARG A 27 31.30 51.66 27.24
CA ARG A 27 30.25 50.65 27.51
C ARG A 27 28.98 51.26 28.10
N VAL A 28 29.12 52.30 28.92
CA VAL A 28 27.99 53.01 29.51
C VAL A 28 27.30 53.89 28.47
N ASP A 29 28.06 54.56 27.60
CA ASP A 29 27.54 55.37 26.49
C ASP A 29 26.76 54.50 25.49
N VAL A 30 27.24 53.28 25.18
CA VAL A 30 26.51 52.30 24.36
C VAL A 30 25.23 51.80 25.03
N LEU A 31 25.17 51.75 26.37
CA LEU A 31 23.96 51.39 27.12
C LEU A 31 22.97 52.55 27.22
N THR A 32 23.44 53.80 27.23
CA THR A 32 22.60 55.00 27.30
C THR A 32 22.18 55.55 25.94
N ASP A 33 22.90 55.19 24.87
CA ASP A 33 22.56 55.55 23.50
C ASP A 33 21.40 54.69 23.00
N ARG A 34 20.19 55.24 23.18
CA ARG A 34 18.90 54.65 22.78
C ARG A 34 18.80 54.25 21.31
N THR A 35 19.73 54.70 20.46
CA THR A 35 19.68 54.43 19.01
C THR A 35 20.52 53.23 18.59
N ALA A 36 21.61 52.91 19.30
CA ALA A 36 22.52 51.81 18.95
C ALA A 36 22.22 50.49 19.69
N ALA A 37 21.59 50.54 20.88
CA ALA A 37 21.41 49.37 21.74
C ALA A 37 20.22 48.45 21.39
N ARG A 38 19.49 48.67 20.28
CA ARG A 38 18.29 47.87 19.96
C ARG A 38 18.56 46.43 19.52
N GLY A 39 19.80 46.06 19.18
CA GLY A 39 20.12 44.73 18.66
C GLY A 39 20.62 43.70 19.68
N ALA A 40 21.41 44.12 20.67
CA ALA A 40 22.17 43.19 21.52
C ALA A 40 21.63 43.04 22.96
N ILE A 41 20.87 44.02 23.46
CA ILE A 41 20.22 43.96 24.76
C ILE A 41 18.76 44.31 24.52
N ARG A 42 17.91 43.29 24.36
CA ARG A 42 16.46 43.53 24.30
C ARG A 42 15.94 43.75 25.70
N ASP A 43 15.02 44.71 25.86
CA ASP A 43 14.17 44.75 27.03
C ASP A 43 13.45 43.40 27.15
N ALA A 44 13.45 42.82 28.35
CA ALA A 44 12.65 41.62 28.63
C ALA A 44 11.21 41.90 28.21
N PHE A 45 10.65 41.03 27.36
CA PHE A 45 9.27 41.20 26.92
C PHE A 45 8.33 41.22 28.13
N MET A 46 7.16 41.85 28.01
CA MET A 46 6.23 42.04 29.14
C MET A 46 5.84 40.73 29.87
N HIS A 47 5.93 39.59 29.17
CA HIS A 47 5.74 38.26 29.74
C HIS A 47 7.00 37.67 30.42
N GLU A 48 8.21 38.07 30.01
CA GLU A 48 9.50 37.66 30.59
C GLU A 48 9.80 38.43 31.89
N ARG A 49 9.29 39.65 32.03
CA ARG A 49 9.40 40.44 33.28
C ARG A 49 8.73 39.74 34.47
N LYS A 50 7.72 38.89 34.21
CA LYS A 50 7.03 38.09 35.25
C LYS A 50 7.87 36.96 35.83
N LEU A 51 8.96 36.56 35.17
CA LEU A 51 9.92 35.58 35.73
C LEU A 51 10.81 36.21 36.81
N PHE A 52 10.89 37.54 36.86
CA PHE A 52 11.82 38.27 37.74
C PHE A 52 11.13 39.24 38.70
N THR A 53 9.85 39.56 38.50
CA THR A 53 9.06 40.23 39.53
C THR A 53 8.47 39.18 40.46
N MET A 54 9.01 39.07 41.67
CA MET A 54 8.28 38.45 42.77
C MET A 54 6.91 39.15 42.87
N VAL A 55 5.89 38.33 43.05
CA VAL A 55 4.48 38.72 43.09
C VAL A 55 4.29 39.76 44.19
N ASP A 56 4.25 41.04 43.82
CA ASP A 56 3.65 42.04 44.69
C ASP A 56 2.14 41.99 44.47
N GLU A 57 1.46 41.57 45.54
CA GLU A 57 0.02 41.53 45.67
C GLU A 57 -0.58 42.92 45.44
N GLY A 58 -1.51 43.03 44.50
CA GLY A 58 -2.37 44.21 44.37
C GLY A 58 -2.00 45.15 43.23
N GLY A 59 -2.40 44.80 42.01
CA GLY A 59 -2.29 45.71 40.87
C GLY A 59 -3.08 45.23 39.67
N VAL A 60 -4.38 45.54 39.63
CA VAL A 60 -5.22 45.42 38.43
C VAL A 60 -4.69 46.42 37.39
N LEU A 61 -4.05 45.94 36.32
CA LEU A 61 -3.77 46.76 35.15
C LEU A 61 -4.13 46.03 33.86
N THR A 62 -4.77 46.82 33.01
CA THR A 62 -5.50 46.50 31.78
C THR A 62 -4.62 45.83 30.72
N ARG A 63 -5.08 44.66 30.27
CA ARG A 63 -4.51 43.84 29.20
C ARG A 63 -4.66 44.57 27.85
N PRO A 64 -3.59 44.83 27.08
CA PRO A 64 -3.75 45.14 25.66
C PRO A 64 -4.35 43.90 24.98
N GLN A 65 -5.40 44.11 24.18
CA GLN A 65 -6.08 43.08 23.39
C GLN A 65 -5.10 42.47 22.36
N PHE A 66 -4.29 41.52 22.77
CA PHE A 66 -3.99 40.41 21.89
C PHE A 66 -5.22 39.52 21.93
N GLU A 67 -5.90 39.35 20.78
CA GLU A 67 -6.81 38.22 20.61
C GLU A 67 -6.03 36.99 21.08
N PRO A 68 -6.46 36.33 22.18
CA PRO A 68 -5.83 35.10 22.58
C PRO A 68 -5.95 34.13 21.40
N PRO A 69 -4.89 33.39 21.04
CA PRO A 69 -5.00 32.40 19.97
C PRO A 69 -6.18 31.52 20.31
N THR A 70 -7.21 31.54 19.45
CA THR A 70 -8.40 30.73 19.66
C THR A 70 -7.91 29.30 19.84
N PRO A 71 -8.15 28.66 20.99
CA PRO A 71 -7.66 27.31 21.20
C PRO A 71 -8.21 26.44 20.08
N LEU A 72 -7.36 25.68 19.40
CA LEU A 72 -7.79 24.62 18.48
C LEU A 72 -8.59 23.51 19.21
N ARG A 73 -8.76 23.61 20.54
CA ARG A 73 -9.64 22.78 21.35
C ARG A 73 -11.10 23.20 21.16
N GLY A 74 -11.73 22.61 20.15
CA GLY A 74 -13.17 22.37 20.11
C GLY A 74 -13.40 20.97 19.58
N ALA A 75 -14.38 20.24 20.09
CA ALA A 75 -14.75 18.88 19.66
C ALA A 75 -15.41 18.83 18.27
N GLY A 76 -14.92 19.65 17.33
CA GLY A 76 -15.38 19.67 15.94
C GLY A 76 -14.35 19.01 15.02
N PRO A 77 -14.78 18.54 13.84
CA PRO A 77 -13.89 17.90 12.88
C PRO A 77 -12.70 18.81 12.51
N LEU A 78 -11.56 18.18 12.24
CA LEU A 78 -10.37 18.84 11.72
C LEU A 78 -10.64 19.30 10.29
N THR A 79 -10.86 20.60 10.10
CA THR A 79 -11.01 21.21 8.78
C THR A 79 -9.68 21.77 8.29
N VAL A 80 -9.49 21.83 6.98
CA VAL A 80 -8.26 22.35 6.34
C VAL A 80 -7.99 23.80 6.77
N GLU A 81 -9.03 24.62 6.88
CA GLU A 81 -8.93 26.00 7.38
C GLU A 81 -8.37 26.09 8.81
N ARG A 82 -8.77 25.16 9.69
CA ARG A 82 -8.24 25.10 11.07
C ARG A 82 -6.77 24.72 11.09
N LEU A 83 -6.34 23.82 10.21
CA LEU A 83 -4.94 23.43 10.05
C LEU A 83 -4.09 24.58 9.53
N ILE A 84 -4.56 25.31 8.51
CA ILE A 84 -3.86 26.47 7.95
C ILE A 84 -3.75 27.60 8.99
N ARG A 85 -4.82 27.85 9.76
CA ARG A 85 -4.80 28.82 10.86
C ARG A 85 -3.82 28.42 11.96
N GLY A 86 -3.80 27.13 12.34
CA GLY A 86 -2.84 26.59 13.31
C GLY A 86 -1.39 26.70 12.84
N ALA A 87 -1.12 26.35 11.58
CA ALA A 87 0.19 26.48 10.97
C ALA A 87 0.67 27.93 10.92
N ASN A 88 -0.21 28.88 10.59
CA ASN A 88 0.11 30.31 10.60
C ASN A 88 0.50 30.81 12.00
N VAL A 89 -0.23 30.39 13.03
CA VAL A 89 0.10 30.73 14.43
C VAL A 89 1.45 30.13 14.84
N LEU A 90 1.74 28.88 14.47
CA LEU A 90 3.03 28.26 14.73
C LEU A 90 4.18 28.96 14.01
N ALA A 91 4.02 29.29 12.72
CA ALA A 91 5.04 30.00 11.95
C ALA A 91 5.32 31.40 12.54
N GLN A 92 4.31 32.07 13.08
CA GLN A 92 4.45 33.35 13.77
C GLN A 92 5.20 33.22 15.10
N ILE A 93 4.93 32.18 15.89
CA ILE A 93 5.62 31.91 17.16
C ILE A 93 7.08 31.52 16.91
N CYS A 94 7.35 30.70 15.89
CA CYS A 94 8.69 30.20 15.58
C CYS A 94 9.56 31.18 14.77
N GLY A 95 9.00 32.29 14.28
CA GLY A 95 9.76 33.28 13.49
C GLY A 95 10.20 32.78 12.10
N LEU A 96 9.52 31.78 11.55
CA LEU A 96 9.88 31.15 10.27
C LEU A 96 9.23 31.90 9.10
N ALA A 97 9.92 32.91 8.57
CA ALA A 97 9.42 33.76 7.49
C ALA A 97 9.12 32.98 6.19
N ASP A 98 9.91 31.95 5.88
CA ASP A 98 9.72 31.12 4.69
C ASP A 98 8.50 30.20 4.82
N ALA A 99 8.28 29.64 6.02
CA ALA A 99 7.09 28.85 6.31
C ALA A 99 5.82 29.71 6.18
N LYS A 100 5.86 30.98 6.58
CA LYS A 100 4.73 31.90 6.43
C LYS A 100 4.36 32.15 4.96
N LYS A 101 5.36 32.30 4.08
CA LYS A 101 5.12 32.42 2.62
C LYS A 101 4.48 31.15 2.06
N TYR A 102 4.99 29.99 2.45
CA TYR A 102 4.47 28.71 2.01
C TYR A 102 3.02 28.47 2.49
N ILE A 103 2.72 28.78 3.75
CA ILE A 103 1.36 28.68 4.28
C ILE A 103 0.39 29.62 3.55
N ALA A 104 0.83 30.82 3.16
CA ALA A 104 0.01 31.72 2.35
C ALA A 104 -0.30 31.14 0.95
N THR A 105 0.67 30.50 0.30
CA THR A 105 0.43 29.82 -0.99
C THR A 105 -0.49 28.62 -0.86
N LEU A 106 -0.40 27.88 0.25
CA LEU A 106 -1.33 26.78 0.56
C LEU A 106 -2.75 27.29 0.81
N ASN A 107 -2.90 28.43 1.49
CA ASN A 107 -4.21 29.04 1.72
C ASN A 107 -4.87 29.47 0.40
N GLN A 108 -4.11 30.12 -0.48
CA GLN A 108 -4.61 30.50 -1.80
C GLN A 108 -5.07 29.28 -2.61
N ARG A 109 -4.25 28.21 -2.66
CA ARG A 109 -4.65 26.96 -3.33
C ARG A 109 -5.89 26.33 -2.71
N ASN A 110 -6.03 26.38 -1.39
CA ASN A 110 -7.21 25.86 -0.72
C ASN A 110 -8.48 26.64 -1.12
N GLU A 111 -8.40 27.97 -1.21
CA GLU A 111 -9.50 28.81 -1.69
C GLU A 111 -9.89 28.48 -3.14
N GLU A 112 -8.90 28.29 -4.03
CA GLU A 112 -9.12 27.88 -5.42
C GLU A 112 -9.79 26.50 -5.52
N ILE A 113 -9.33 25.53 -4.73
CA ILE A 113 -9.90 24.18 -4.69
C ILE A 113 -11.34 24.20 -4.15
N THR A 114 -11.59 24.90 -3.05
CA THR A 114 -12.94 25.02 -2.48
C THR A 114 -13.90 25.64 -3.50
N SER A 115 -13.49 26.72 -4.17
CA SER A 115 -14.31 27.33 -5.22
C SER A 115 -14.57 26.39 -6.40
N SER A 116 -13.60 25.56 -6.76
CA SER A 116 -13.78 24.54 -7.80
C SER A 116 -14.76 23.46 -7.37
N ILE A 117 -14.69 23.00 -6.12
CA ILE A 117 -15.61 22.01 -5.55
C ILE A 117 -17.05 22.54 -5.60
N ASP A 118 -17.28 23.75 -5.11
CA ASP A 118 -18.61 24.38 -5.14
C ASP A 118 -19.18 24.46 -6.57
N SER A 119 -18.33 24.74 -7.56
CA SER A 119 -18.74 24.79 -8.96
C SER A 119 -19.15 23.41 -9.50
N LEU A 120 -18.41 22.35 -9.13
CA LEU A 120 -18.67 20.99 -9.55
C LEU A 120 -19.93 20.42 -8.87
N GLU A 121 -20.12 20.71 -7.59
CA GLU A 121 -21.34 20.35 -6.86
C GLU A 121 -22.58 21.00 -7.49
N SER A 122 -22.49 22.26 -7.91
CA SER A 122 -23.58 22.92 -8.64
C SER A 122 -23.88 22.26 -9.99
N ILE A 123 -22.84 21.79 -10.70
CA ILE A 123 -23.01 21.06 -11.97
C ILE A 123 -23.69 19.70 -11.71
N LEU A 124 -23.25 18.97 -10.70
CA LEU A 124 -23.83 17.68 -10.33
C LEU A 124 -25.32 17.81 -9.96
N GLN A 125 -25.70 18.80 -9.15
CA GLN A 125 -27.10 19.06 -8.83
C GLN A 125 -27.95 19.35 -10.07
N LYS A 126 -27.42 20.13 -11.04
CA LYS A 126 -28.12 20.37 -12.32
C LYS A 126 -28.30 19.10 -13.13
N GLN A 127 -27.28 18.23 -13.17
CA GLN A 127 -27.35 16.95 -13.87
C GLN A 127 -28.36 16.01 -13.21
N GLU A 128 -28.40 15.96 -11.88
CA GLU A 128 -29.36 15.15 -11.12
C GLU A 128 -30.81 15.59 -11.41
N ILE A 129 -31.08 16.90 -11.40
CA ILE A 129 -32.39 17.45 -11.76
C ILE A 129 -32.76 17.08 -13.21
N ASN A 130 -31.81 17.11 -14.14
CA ASN A 130 -32.06 16.75 -15.54
C ASN A 130 -32.30 15.25 -15.73
N LEU A 131 -31.57 14.39 -15.01
CA LEU A 131 -31.79 12.95 -14.97
C LEU A 131 -33.17 12.61 -14.39
N GLY A 132 -33.59 13.31 -13.33
CA GLY A 132 -34.93 13.18 -12.76
C GLY A 132 -36.03 13.46 -13.79
N LYS A 133 -35.86 14.52 -14.60
CA LYS A 133 -36.80 14.86 -15.69
C LYS A 133 -36.84 13.84 -16.82
N LEU A 134 -35.70 13.20 -17.14
CA LEU A 134 -35.61 12.15 -18.15
C LEU A 134 -36.32 10.87 -17.69
N LYS A 135 -36.08 10.44 -16.43
CA LYS A 135 -36.72 9.24 -15.85
C LYS A 135 -38.24 9.33 -15.78
N THR A 136 -38.81 10.54 -15.67
CA THR A 136 -40.27 10.72 -15.67
C THR A 136 -40.93 10.64 -17.06
N ASN A 137 -40.15 10.69 -18.15
CA ASN A 137 -40.66 10.67 -19.53
C ASN A 137 -40.56 9.29 -20.21
N GLU A 138 -39.82 8.34 -19.65
CA GLU A 138 -39.78 6.96 -20.16
C GLU A 138 -40.97 6.15 -19.60
N LYS A 139 -42.11 6.22 -20.28
CA LYS A 139 -43.07 5.11 -20.21
C LYS A 139 -42.49 3.95 -21.06
N PRO A 140 -42.41 2.72 -20.53
CA PRO A 140 -41.94 1.58 -21.32
C PRO A 140 -42.86 1.41 -22.53
N ASN A 141 -42.26 1.38 -23.73
CA ASN A 141 -42.99 1.19 -24.97
C ASN A 141 -43.40 -0.30 -25.07
N PRO A 142 -44.69 -0.65 -24.92
CA PRO A 142 -45.12 -2.04 -24.86
C PRO A 142 -44.83 -2.81 -26.16
N ALA A 143 -44.73 -2.12 -27.29
CA ALA A 143 -44.37 -2.72 -28.58
C ALA A 143 -42.92 -3.25 -28.59
N LEU A 144 -42.00 -2.60 -27.88
CA LEU A 144 -40.61 -3.04 -27.78
C LEU A 144 -40.49 -4.26 -26.88
N GLU A 145 -41.31 -4.35 -25.83
CA GLU A 145 -41.32 -5.48 -24.91
C GLU A 145 -41.89 -6.75 -25.54
N GLU A 146 -42.90 -6.62 -26.41
CA GLU A 146 -43.41 -7.75 -27.20
C GLU A 146 -42.41 -8.23 -28.26
N GLU A 147 -41.64 -7.33 -28.88
CA GLU A 147 -40.60 -7.70 -29.84
C GLU A 147 -39.44 -8.42 -29.15
N ILE A 148 -38.98 -7.93 -27.99
CA ILE A 148 -37.95 -8.62 -27.18
C ILE A 148 -38.42 -10.03 -26.77
N LYS A 149 -39.70 -10.19 -26.40
CA LYS A 149 -40.25 -11.52 -26.07
C LYS A 149 -40.27 -12.46 -27.27
N ARG A 150 -40.53 -11.93 -28.47
CA ARG A 150 -40.49 -12.71 -29.71
C ARG A 150 -39.08 -13.15 -30.05
N GLU A 151 -38.12 -12.22 -30.03
CA GLU A 151 -36.71 -12.50 -30.30
C GLU A 151 -36.14 -13.53 -29.31
N ASN A 152 -36.48 -13.43 -28.02
CA ASN A 152 -36.04 -14.40 -27.01
C ASN A 152 -36.58 -15.82 -27.27
N MET A 153 -37.81 -15.97 -27.78
CA MET A 153 -38.34 -17.28 -28.16
C MET A 153 -37.64 -17.85 -29.40
N GLU A 154 -37.28 -16.99 -30.35
CA GLU A 154 -36.51 -17.38 -31.54
C GLU A 154 -35.09 -17.83 -31.17
N ILE A 155 -34.40 -17.08 -30.30
CA ILE A 155 -33.09 -17.45 -29.77
C ILE A 155 -33.16 -18.83 -29.10
N PHE A 156 -34.15 -19.06 -28.23
CA PHE A 156 -34.31 -20.35 -27.55
C PHE A 156 -34.52 -21.51 -28.53
N ALA A 157 -35.30 -21.29 -29.59
CA ALA A 157 -35.51 -22.30 -30.64
C ALA A 157 -34.23 -22.58 -31.44
N LEU A 158 -33.45 -21.54 -31.75
CA LEU A 158 -32.17 -21.67 -32.45
C LEU A 158 -31.12 -22.39 -31.59
N GLU A 159 -31.04 -22.08 -30.29
CA GLU A 159 -30.14 -22.74 -29.35
C GLU A 159 -30.43 -24.25 -29.24
N ALA A 160 -31.71 -24.64 -29.20
CA ALA A 160 -32.10 -26.05 -29.21
C ALA A 160 -31.64 -26.78 -30.49
N LEU A 161 -31.73 -26.13 -31.64
CA LEU A 161 -31.32 -26.69 -32.93
C LEU A 161 -29.79 -26.78 -33.06
N VAL A 162 -29.06 -25.79 -32.54
CA VAL A 162 -27.59 -25.84 -32.45
C VAL A 162 -27.15 -27.01 -31.59
N LYS A 163 -27.80 -27.22 -30.43
CA LYS A 163 -27.48 -28.35 -29.55
C LYS A 163 -27.71 -29.70 -30.24
N GLU A 164 -28.82 -29.88 -30.94
CA GLU A 164 -29.11 -31.12 -31.68
C GLU A 164 -28.05 -31.40 -32.78
N ASN A 165 -27.62 -30.36 -33.50
CA ASN A 165 -26.54 -30.50 -34.50
C ASN A 165 -25.20 -30.83 -33.85
N GLN A 166 -24.91 -30.29 -32.67
CA GLN A 166 -23.71 -30.60 -31.91
C GLN A 166 -23.69 -32.07 -31.49
N ASP A 167 -24.80 -32.56 -30.91
CA ASP A 167 -24.96 -33.97 -30.52
C ASP A 167 -24.79 -34.91 -31.74
N MET A 168 -25.27 -34.50 -32.91
CA MET A 168 -25.10 -35.26 -34.15
C MET A 168 -23.64 -35.31 -34.64
N ASN A 169 -22.91 -34.20 -34.52
CA ASN A 169 -21.49 -34.16 -34.85
C ASN A 169 -20.67 -35.04 -33.90
N ASP A 170 -20.92 -34.97 -32.60
CA ASP A 170 -20.24 -35.79 -31.60
C ASP A 170 -20.47 -37.28 -31.86
N ALA A 171 -21.70 -37.66 -32.25
CA ALA A 171 -22.04 -39.02 -32.63
C ALA A 171 -21.34 -39.48 -33.94
N LEU A 172 -21.08 -38.57 -34.88
CA LEU A 172 -20.33 -38.87 -36.10
C LEU A 172 -18.83 -39.01 -35.81
N ASP A 173 -18.27 -38.15 -34.97
CA ASP A 173 -16.87 -38.23 -34.57
C ASP A 173 -16.57 -39.52 -33.79
N ALA A 174 -17.47 -39.94 -32.91
CA ALA A 174 -17.38 -41.24 -32.24
C ALA A 174 -17.36 -42.42 -33.24
N LYS A 175 -18.23 -42.40 -34.26
CA LYS A 175 -18.24 -43.42 -35.31
C LYS A 175 -16.97 -43.42 -36.15
N LEU A 176 -16.42 -42.24 -36.47
CA LEU A 176 -15.17 -42.12 -37.20
C LEU A 176 -13.99 -42.63 -36.39
N TYR A 177 -13.99 -42.38 -35.08
CA TYR A 177 -12.99 -42.91 -34.15
C TYR A 177 -13.01 -44.45 -34.13
N ASP A 178 -14.19 -45.06 -33.95
CA ASP A 178 -14.34 -46.51 -33.95
C ASP A 178 -13.87 -47.16 -35.27
N GLN A 179 -14.19 -46.54 -36.40
CA GLN A 179 -13.74 -47.04 -37.71
C GLN A 179 -12.22 -46.99 -37.85
N ARG A 180 -11.57 -45.92 -37.38
CA ARG A 180 -10.12 -45.80 -37.40
C ARG A 180 -9.47 -46.85 -36.51
N TYR A 181 -10.01 -47.05 -35.31
CA TYR A 181 -9.53 -48.05 -34.36
C TYR A 181 -9.60 -49.47 -34.96
N GLN A 182 -10.75 -49.86 -35.52
CA GLN A 182 -10.92 -51.17 -36.17
C GLN A 182 -9.98 -51.36 -37.36
N ALA A 183 -9.76 -50.32 -38.17
CA ALA A 183 -8.84 -50.39 -39.31
C ALA A 183 -7.38 -50.58 -38.86
N GLU A 184 -6.97 -49.92 -37.78
CA GLU A 184 -5.63 -50.02 -37.21
C GLU A 184 -5.40 -51.37 -36.52
N GLU A 185 -6.39 -51.88 -35.77
CA GLU A 185 -6.36 -53.21 -35.17
C GLU A 185 -6.22 -54.31 -36.24
N ALA A 186 -6.97 -54.20 -37.34
CA ALA A 186 -6.85 -55.12 -38.47
C ALA A 186 -5.46 -55.05 -39.13
N ARG A 187 -4.87 -53.86 -39.22
CA ARG A 187 -3.51 -53.66 -39.75
C ARG A 187 -2.45 -54.29 -38.85
N MET A 188 -2.53 -54.06 -37.54
CA MET A 188 -1.62 -54.64 -36.55
C MET A 188 -1.74 -56.16 -36.49
N SER A 189 -2.96 -56.69 -36.50
CA SER A 189 -3.23 -58.14 -36.55
C SER A 189 -2.62 -58.80 -37.79
N LYS A 190 -2.63 -58.10 -38.93
CA LYS A 190 -2.02 -58.58 -40.17
C LYS A 190 -0.50 -58.57 -40.10
N GLN A 191 0.11 -57.53 -39.53
CA GLN A 191 1.57 -57.45 -39.33
C GLN A 191 2.08 -58.52 -38.35
N MET A 192 1.36 -58.78 -37.27
CA MET A 192 1.70 -59.82 -36.28
C MET A 192 1.75 -61.23 -36.89
N ARG A 193 0.89 -61.53 -37.86
CA ARG A 193 0.85 -62.84 -38.53
C ARG A 193 2.04 -63.06 -39.47
N SER A 194 2.65 -62.00 -39.99
CA SER A 194 3.77 -62.06 -40.95
C SER A 194 5.16 -61.80 -40.36
N ALA A 195 5.23 -61.38 -39.09
CA ALA A 195 6.48 -61.07 -38.41
C ALA A 195 7.23 -62.33 -37.95
N ASP A 196 8.55 -62.35 -38.16
CA ASP A 196 9.47 -63.38 -37.64
C ASP A 196 9.54 -63.30 -36.09
N ASP A 197 9.98 -64.38 -35.42
CA ASP A 197 9.95 -64.48 -33.94
C ASP A 197 10.71 -63.34 -33.22
N GLU A 198 11.76 -62.79 -33.83
CA GLU A 198 12.50 -61.64 -33.30
C GLU A 198 11.70 -60.32 -33.41
N GLU A 199 10.92 -60.15 -34.48
CA GLU A 199 10.02 -59.01 -34.66
C GLU A 199 8.79 -59.13 -33.75
N ARG A 200 8.29 -60.35 -33.50
CA ARG A 200 7.22 -60.61 -32.53
C ARG A 200 7.64 -60.24 -31.11
N LYS A 201 8.88 -60.51 -30.74
CA LYS A 201 9.42 -60.12 -29.43
C LYS A 201 9.50 -58.60 -29.27
N LYS A 202 10.03 -57.89 -30.28
CA LYS A 202 10.05 -56.42 -30.29
C LYS A 202 8.64 -55.82 -30.28
N LEU A 203 7.69 -56.43 -30.99
CA LEU A 203 6.30 -55.98 -30.98
C LEU A 203 5.65 -56.21 -29.60
N ALA A 204 5.94 -57.33 -28.94
CA ALA A 204 5.46 -57.60 -27.58
C ALA A 204 6.01 -56.58 -26.56
N GLU A 205 7.30 -56.24 -26.64
CA GLU A 205 7.90 -55.18 -25.81
C GLU A 205 7.23 -53.81 -26.08
N ARG A 206 6.95 -53.49 -27.35
CA ARG A 206 6.25 -52.25 -27.72
C ARG A 206 4.79 -52.21 -27.27
N VAL A 207 4.09 -53.35 -27.29
CA VAL A 207 2.73 -53.47 -26.76
C VAL A 207 2.72 -53.25 -25.25
N GLN A 208 3.71 -53.80 -24.53
CA GLN A 208 3.86 -53.57 -23.09
C GLN A 208 4.16 -52.10 -22.77
N GLU A 209 5.01 -51.42 -23.54
CA GLU A 209 5.21 -49.96 -23.43
C GLU A 209 3.91 -49.18 -23.67
N LEU A 210 3.14 -49.54 -24.71
CA LEU A 210 1.86 -48.88 -25.00
C LEU A 210 0.83 -49.09 -23.89
N GLU A 211 0.79 -50.26 -23.25
CA GLU A 211 -0.05 -50.51 -22.08
C GLU A 211 0.35 -49.61 -20.89
N THR A 212 1.65 -49.43 -20.63
CA THR A 212 2.11 -48.52 -19.57
C THR A 212 1.77 -47.07 -19.86
N LEU A 213 1.93 -46.62 -21.11
CA LEU A 213 1.56 -45.25 -21.53
C LEU A 213 0.05 -45.02 -21.44
N ARG A 214 -0.76 -46.02 -21.78
CA ARG A 214 -2.22 -45.96 -21.63
C ARG A 214 -2.61 -45.81 -20.16
N GLN A 215 -1.95 -46.54 -19.27
CA GLN A 215 -2.19 -46.45 -17.83
C GLN A 215 -1.88 -45.04 -17.28
N VAL A 216 -0.83 -44.40 -17.81
CA VAL A 216 -0.49 -43.00 -17.47
C VAL A 216 -1.52 -42.02 -18.03
N LEU A 217 -2.02 -42.24 -19.25
CA LEU A 217 -3.08 -41.40 -19.83
C LEU A 217 -4.37 -41.50 -19.02
N ASP A 218 -4.79 -42.70 -18.62
CA ASP A 218 -5.97 -42.90 -17.76
C ASP A 218 -5.80 -42.17 -16.41
N GLU A 219 -4.58 -42.15 -15.85
CA GLU A 219 -4.29 -41.41 -14.61
C GLU A 219 -4.36 -39.88 -14.82
N ILE A 220 -3.89 -39.37 -15.97
CA ILE A 220 -3.97 -37.96 -16.32
C ILE A 220 -5.43 -37.55 -16.54
N GLU A 221 -6.21 -38.33 -17.29
CA GLU A 221 -7.64 -38.08 -17.50
C GLU A 221 -8.43 -38.07 -16.18
N SER A 222 -8.11 -39.00 -15.26
CA SER A 222 -8.69 -38.98 -13.92
C SER A 222 -8.33 -37.71 -13.14
N LYS A 223 -7.10 -37.19 -13.27
CA LYS A 223 -6.69 -35.93 -12.62
C LYS A 223 -7.38 -34.71 -13.24
N ILE A 224 -7.56 -34.70 -14.55
CA ILE A 224 -8.31 -33.64 -15.24
C ILE A 224 -9.76 -33.63 -14.77
N SER A 225 -10.42 -34.80 -14.70
CA SER A 225 -11.79 -34.89 -14.18
C SER A 225 -11.93 -34.36 -12.75
N LEU A 226 -10.96 -34.62 -11.88
CA LEU A 226 -10.95 -34.09 -10.51
C LEU A 226 -10.72 -32.57 -10.47
N LEU A 227 -9.94 -32.03 -11.40
CA LEU A 227 -9.72 -30.58 -11.52
C LEU A 227 -10.97 -29.89 -12.05
N ASP A 228 -11.64 -30.47 -13.05
CA ASP A 228 -12.90 -29.96 -13.58
C ASP A 228 -13.99 -29.98 -12.50
N GLU A 229 -14.08 -31.06 -11.71
CA GLU A 229 -14.99 -31.12 -10.55
C GLU A 229 -14.67 -30.00 -9.54
N ALA A 230 -13.40 -29.79 -9.18
CA ALA A 230 -13.00 -28.72 -8.26
C ALA A 230 -13.23 -27.31 -8.80
N GLU A 231 -13.10 -27.12 -10.12
CA GLU A 231 -13.40 -25.85 -10.80
C GLU A 231 -14.90 -25.60 -10.83
N THR A 232 -15.72 -26.62 -11.12
CA THR A 232 -17.18 -26.52 -11.00
C THR A 232 -17.62 -26.25 -9.56
N GLU A 233 -16.96 -26.82 -8.55
CA GLU A 233 -17.24 -26.50 -7.15
C GLU A 233 -16.94 -25.03 -6.82
N ARG A 234 -15.81 -24.48 -7.29
CA ARG A 234 -15.49 -23.04 -7.14
C ARG A 234 -16.50 -22.14 -7.86
N GLU A 235 -16.88 -22.48 -9.08
CA GLU A 235 -17.92 -21.75 -9.81
C GLU A 235 -19.28 -21.86 -9.11
N THR A 236 -19.58 -23.01 -8.48
CA THR A 236 -20.78 -23.14 -7.66
C THR A 236 -20.72 -22.30 -6.38
N GLU A 237 -19.58 -22.16 -5.71
CA GLU A 237 -19.42 -21.30 -4.53
C GLU A 237 -19.57 -19.81 -4.89
N ASP A 238 -19.00 -19.37 -6.00
CA ASP A 238 -19.19 -18.01 -6.52
C ASP A 238 -20.65 -17.76 -6.94
N THR A 239 -21.32 -18.76 -7.49
CA THR A 239 -22.75 -18.67 -7.80
C THR A 239 -23.65 -18.85 -6.57
N GLU A 240 -23.25 -19.56 -5.52
CA GLU A 240 -23.99 -19.66 -4.24
C GLU A 240 -23.91 -18.33 -3.50
N PHE A 241 -22.74 -17.68 -3.48
CA PHE A 241 -22.58 -16.32 -2.97
C PHE A 241 -23.39 -15.31 -3.81
N GLY A 242 -23.37 -15.46 -5.13
CA GLY A 242 -24.22 -14.70 -6.05
C GLY A 242 -25.73 -14.93 -5.82
N ARG A 243 -26.15 -16.18 -5.56
CA ARG A 243 -27.53 -16.56 -5.21
C ARG A 243 -27.92 -16.01 -3.85
N LEU A 244 -27.02 -16.02 -2.86
CA LEU A 244 -27.26 -15.45 -1.54
C LEU A 244 -27.44 -13.94 -1.63
N LYS A 245 -26.59 -13.26 -2.42
CA LYS A 245 -26.72 -11.83 -2.73
C LYS A 245 -28.03 -11.52 -3.47
N ALA A 246 -28.39 -12.31 -4.47
CA ALA A 246 -29.65 -12.16 -5.20
C ALA A 246 -30.87 -12.37 -4.28
N ARG A 247 -30.82 -13.36 -3.37
CA ARG A 247 -31.88 -13.69 -2.43
C ARG A 247 -32.03 -12.63 -1.34
N TYR A 248 -30.92 -12.06 -0.87
CA TYR A 248 -30.91 -10.91 0.04
C TYR A 248 -31.51 -9.67 -0.64
N ASN A 249 -31.09 -9.37 -1.87
CA ASN A 249 -31.63 -8.24 -2.66
C ASN A 249 -33.12 -8.43 -3.04
N ALA A 250 -33.58 -9.69 -3.18
CA ALA A 250 -34.99 -10.01 -3.36
C ALA A 250 -35.79 -9.81 -2.07
N LEU A 251 -35.25 -10.23 -0.91
CA LEU A 251 -35.88 -10.04 0.41
C LEU A 251 -36.01 -8.55 0.77
N ILE A 252 -35.02 -7.73 0.43
CA ILE A 252 -35.10 -6.27 0.60
C ILE A 252 -36.24 -5.71 -0.26
N ARG A 253 -36.31 -6.07 -1.55
CA ARG A 253 -37.37 -5.62 -2.46
C ARG A 253 -38.77 -6.03 -2.00
N ASP A 254 -38.93 -7.27 -1.51
CA ASP A 254 -40.19 -7.77 -0.97
C ASP A 254 -40.60 -7.03 0.32
N ASN A 255 -39.64 -6.69 1.19
CA ASN A 255 -39.93 -5.90 2.39
C ASN A 255 -40.25 -4.44 2.06
N THR A 256 -39.55 -3.80 1.12
CA THR A 256 -39.83 -2.43 0.69
C THR A 256 -41.22 -2.32 0.03
N THR A 257 -41.62 -3.32 -0.76
CA THR A 257 -42.95 -3.36 -1.38
C THR A 257 -44.07 -3.60 -0.36
N ARG A 258 -43.87 -4.52 0.60
CA ARG A 258 -44.81 -4.73 1.73
C ARG A 258 -44.94 -3.50 2.62
N MET A 259 -43.84 -2.79 2.87
CA MET A 259 -43.86 -1.53 3.62
C MET A 259 -44.64 -0.43 2.89
N SER A 260 -44.57 -0.38 1.56
CA SER A 260 -45.32 0.60 0.76
C SER A 260 -46.83 0.31 0.75
N THR A 261 -47.25 -0.93 0.97
CA THR A 261 -48.67 -1.32 1.07
C THR A 261 -49.23 -1.20 2.50
N ASP A 262 -48.43 -1.45 3.53
CA ASP A 262 -48.86 -1.38 4.94
C ASP A 262 -48.84 0.04 5.54
N ALA A 263 -48.10 0.98 4.93
CA ALA A 263 -48.07 2.40 5.32
C ALA A 263 -49.45 3.10 5.23
N LEU A 264 -50.44 2.47 4.58
CA LEU A 264 -51.82 2.96 4.52
C LEU A 264 -52.66 2.61 5.76
N SER A 265 -52.20 1.76 6.70
CA SER A 265 -53.08 1.21 7.74
C SER A 265 -52.75 1.54 9.21
N ASN A 266 -51.54 1.95 9.63
CA ASN A 266 -51.29 2.28 11.06
C ASN A 266 -49.99 3.10 11.33
N ASN A 267 -50.07 4.14 12.17
CA ASN A 267 -48.98 5.10 12.43
C ASN A 267 -47.81 4.53 13.28
N LYS A 268 -48.04 3.54 14.14
CA LYS A 268 -46.98 2.91 14.97
C LYS A 268 -46.17 1.85 14.22
N THR A 269 -46.77 1.16 13.27
CA THR A 269 -46.09 0.20 12.38
C THR A 269 -45.17 0.92 11.39
N SER A 270 -45.51 2.16 11.00
CA SER A 270 -44.66 3.01 10.15
C SER A 270 -43.31 3.34 10.80
N GLU A 271 -43.27 3.71 12.09
CA GLU A 271 -42.02 4.07 12.78
C GLU A 271 -41.07 2.88 13.02
N LEU A 272 -41.63 1.73 13.40
CA LEU A 272 -40.87 0.48 13.54
C LEU A 272 -40.34 0.00 12.19
N SER A 273 -41.15 0.11 11.13
CA SER A 273 -40.74 -0.23 9.77
C SER A 273 -39.62 0.69 9.29
N LEU A 274 -39.72 2.00 9.55
CA LEU A 274 -38.66 2.95 9.21
C LEU A 274 -37.34 2.60 9.90
N LYS A 275 -37.38 2.27 11.20
CA LYS A 275 -36.19 1.81 11.96
C LYS A 275 -35.60 0.52 11.40
N ILE A 276 -36.43 -0.46 11.05
CA ILE A 276 -35.97 -1.71 10.41
C ILE A 276 -35.32 -1.40 9.07
N HIS A 277 -35.92 -0.51 8.26
CA HIS A 277 -35.36 -0.15 6.97
C HIS A 277 -34.01 0.55 7.13
N THR A 278 -33.89 1.52 8.04
CA THR A 278 -32.62 2.20 8.32
C THR A 278 -31.55 1.20 8.78
N LEU A 279 -31.89 0.27 9.67
CA LEU A 279 -30.94 -0.77 10.11
C LEU A 279 -30.52 -1.70 8.97
N MET A 280 -31.44 -2.07 8.08
CA MET A 280 -31.11 -2.90 6.92
C MET A 280 -30.21 -2.16 5.93
N THR A 281 -30.50 -0.89 5.65
CA THR A 281 -29.66 -0.06 4.76
C THR A 281 -28.27 0.16 5.36
N THR A 282 -28.16 0.40 6.67
CA THR A 282 -26.84 0.50 7.33
C THR A 282 -26.08 -0.83 7.28
N ALA A 283 -26.77 -1.96 7.47
CA ALA A 283 -26.13 -3.27 7.33
C ALA A 283 -25.70 -3.55 5.88
N GLU A 284 -26.45 -3.08 4.88
CA GLU A 284 -26.09 -3.16 3.46
C GLU A 284 -24.83 -2.35 3.15
N ASP A 285 -24.76 -1.10 3.63
CA ASP A 285 -23.59 -0.23 3.47
C ASP A 285 -22.34 -0.84 4.14
N GLU A 286 -22.49 -1.42 5.33
CA GLU A 286 -21.39 -2.10 6.04
C GLU A 286 -20.92 -3.36 5.30
N LEU A 287 -21.85 -4.13 4.73
CA LEU A 287 -21.52 -5.34 3.97
C LEU A 287 -20.84 -4.98 2.64
N GLU A 288 -21.31 -3.94 1.95
CA GLU A 288 -20.69 -3.45 0.73
C GLU A 288 -19.28 -2.93 0.99
N LYS A 289 -19.08 -2.21 2.10
CA LYS A 289 -17.76 -1.78 2.55
C LYS A 289 -16.84 -2.96 2.85
N LEU A 290 -17.32 -3.98 3.57
CA LEU A 290 -16.53 -5.19 3.85
C LEU A 290 -16.15 -5.95 2.59
N MET A 291 -17.05 -6.05 1.60
CA MET A 291 -16.74 -6.66 0.30
C MET A 291 -15.67 -5.87 -0.45
N GLU A 292 -15.76 -4.54 -0.45
CA GLU A 292 -14.79 -3.68 -1.11
C GLU A 292 -13.42 -3.73 -0.42
N ASP A 293 -13.40 -3.76 0.91
CA ASP A 293 -12.18 -3.93 1.69
C ASP A 293 -11.55 -5.31 1.44
N ARG A 294 -12.36 -6.38 1.26
CA ARG A 294 -11.85 -7.70 0.89
C ARG A 294 -11.20 -7.71 -0.50
N ARG A 295 -11.84 -7.11 -1.51
CA ARG A 295 -11.26 -7.00 -2.86
C ARG A 295 -9.95 -6.23 -2.86
N LYS A 296 -9.86 -5.14 -2.09
CA LYS A 296 -8.61 -4.38 -1.93
C LYS A 296 -7.52 -5.21 -1.27
N TYR A 297 -7.89 -6.05 -0.30
CA TYR A 297 -6.96 -6.98 0.33
C TYR A 297 -6.45 -8.02 -0.66
N ASP A 298 -7.33 -8.65 -1.45
CA ASP A 298 -6.93 -9.64 -2.46
C ASP A 298 -6.03 -9.00 -3.53
N LEU A 299 -6.28 -7.75 -3.93
CA LEU A 299 -5.39 -7.01 -4.84
C LEU A 299 -4.01 -6.73 -4.20
N LEU A 300 -3.98 -6.35 -2.92
CA LEU A 300 -2.72 -6.14 -2.20
C LEU A 300 -1.91 -7.43 -2.07
N ASP A 301 -2.59 -8.57 -1.88
CA ASP A 301 -1.95 -9.88 -1.78
C ASP A 301 -1.24 -10.25 -3.10
N CYS A 302 -1.92 -10.02 -4.23
CA CYS A 302 -1.31 -10.14 -5.57
C CYS A 302 -0.10 -9.20 -5.74
N ASP A 303 -0.20 -7.95 -5.30
CA ASP A 303 0.93 -7.00 -5.37
C ASP A 303 2.12 -7.46 -4.51
N VAL A 304 1.87 -8.06 -3.34
CA VAL A 304 2.91 -8.63 -2.47
C VAL A 304 3.62 -9.79 -3.16
N ASP A 305 2.88 -10.68 -3.82
CA ASP A 305 3.46 -11.80 -4.58
C ASP A 305 4.34 -11.31 -5.74
N VAL A 306 3.86 -10.34 -6.52
CA VAL A 306 4.64 -9.73 -7.61
C VAL A 306 5.90 -9.04 -7.07
N LEU A 307 5.81 -8.33 -5.94
CA LEU A 307 6.98 -7.72 -5.31
C LEU A 307 7.98 -8.76 -4.81
N ALA A 308 7.52 -9.90 -4.29
CA ALA A 308 8.37 -11.01 -3.88
C ALA A 308 9.11 -11.63 -5.08
N GLU A 309 8.44 -11.76 -6.23
CA GLU A 309 9.04 -12.25 -7.48
C GLU A 309 10.08 -11.27 -8.05
N ILE A 310 9.74 -9.97 -8.10
CA ILE A 310 10.66 -8.92 -8.55
C ILE A 310 11.91 -8.89 -7.66
N ASN A 311 11.73 -8.90 -6.32
CA ASN A 311 12.85 -8.90 -5.39
C ASN A 311 13.74 -10.14 -5.54
N SER A 312 13.13 -11.31 -5.76
CA SER A 312 13.86 -12.56 -6.03
C SER A 312 14.70 -12.43 -7.31
N THR A 313 14.08 -11.93 -8.37
CA THR A 313 14.73 -11.73 -9.68
C THR A 313 15.90 -10.75 -9.58
N ILE A 314 15.71 -9.61 -8.91
CA ILE A 314 16.78 -8.61 -8.70
C ILE A 314 17.92 -9.21 -7.87
N THR A 315 17.59 -9.93 -6.79
CA THR A 315 18.59 -10.56 -5.92
C THR A 315 19.45 -11.55 -6.71
N ASP A 316 18.85 -12.37 -7.57
CA ASP A 316 19.56 -13.34 -8.41
C ASP A 316 20.45 -12.65 -9.46
N HIS A 317 19.96 -11.59 -10.11
CA HIS A 317 20.76 -10.85 -11.10
C HIS A 317 21.97 -10.15 -10.48
N VAL A 318 21.79 -9.55 -9.29
CA VAL A 318 22.87 -8.88 -8.56
C VAL A 318 23.87 -9.89 -8.00
N ALA A 319 23.41 -11.04 -7.48
CA ALA A 319 24.29 -12.11 -7.02
C ALA A 319 25.12 -12.74 -8.16
N ALA A 320 24.54 -12.83 -9.37
CA ALA A 320 25.23 -13.30 -10.57
C ALA A 320 26.24 -12.29 -11.16
N GLY A 321 26.30 -11.06 -10.63
CA GLY A 321 27.19 -10.01 -11.13
C GLY A 321 26.73 -9.39 -12.46
N SER A 322 25.50 -9.67 -12.90
CA SER A 322 24.92 -9.12 -14.13
C SER A 322 24.27 -7.76 -13.82
N TYR A 323 25.09 -6.72 -13.70
CA TYR A 323 24.58 -5.34 -13.61
C TYR A 323 24.07 -4.86 -14.97
N PRO A 324 22.83 -4.35 -15.08
CA PRO A 324 22.51 -3.39 -16.12
C PRO A 324 23.36 -2.13 -15.88
N ASP A 325 23.90 -1.53 -16.94
CA ASP A 325 24.60 -0.23 -16.90
C ASP A 325 23.67 0.86 -16.31
N ILE A 326 23.61 0.98 -14.98
CA ILE A 326 22.93 2.08 -14.31
C ILE A 326 23.98 3.16 -14.11
N ASN A 327 23.85 4.23 -14.90
CA ASN A 327 24.69 5.42 -14.90
C ASN A 327 25.13 5.84 -13.47
N GLN A 328 26.44 5.86 -13.25
CA GLN A 328 27.11 6.13 -11.97
C GLN A 328 26.96 7.57 -11.45
N ASP A 329 26.23 8.46 -12.12
CA ASP A 329 26.27 9.90 -11.85
C ASP A 329 25.30 10.40 -10.77
N THR A 330 24.40 9.55 -10.27
CA THR A 330 23.48 9.94 -9.19
C THR A 330 23.29 8.82 -8.20
N THR A 331 24.20 8.69 -7.23
CA THR A 331 23.83 8.38 -5.84
C THR A 331 25.03 8.46 -4.90
N THR A 332 24.79 9.20 -3.83
CA THR A 332 25.63 9.42 -2.65
C THR A 332 26.18 8.12 -2.03
N ASN A 333 27.50 8.07 -1.78
CA ASN A 333 28.17 7.17 -0.82
C ASN A 333 27.88 5.65 -0.94
N LEU A 334 27.82 5.07 -2.15
CA LEU A 334 27.64 3.62 -2.28
C LEU A 334 28.90 2.82 -1.89
N SER A 335 28.68 1.89 -0.97
CA SER A 335 29.48 0.72 -0.64
C SER A 335 30.04 0.04 -1.90
N SER A 336 31.31 -0.40 -1.87
CA SER A 336 32.00 -1.03 -3.01
C SER A 336 31.13 -2.09 -3.73
N THR A 337 31.19 -2.18 -5.06
CA THR A 337 30.39 -3.13 -5.88
C THR A 337 30.43 -4.56 -5.34
N SER A 338 31.59 -5.00 -4.80
CA SER A 338 31.78 -6.28 -4.11
C SER A 338 30.91 -6.46 -2.86
N GLN A 339 30.64 -5.40 -2.11
CA GLN A 339 29.77 -5.44 -0.93
C GLN A 339 28.29 -5.56 -1.32
N ILE A 340 27.87 -4.99 -2.45
CA ILE A 340 26.49 -5.12 -2.94
C ILE A 340 26.22 -6.55 -3.42
N ILE A 341 27.17 -7.14 -4.14
CA ILE A 341 27.12 -8.55 -4.55
C ILE A 341 27.04 -9.47 -3.33
N LEU A 342 27.87 -9.22 -2.30
CA LEU A 342 27.81 -9.97 -1.03
C LEU A 342 26.45 -9.81 -0.33
N CYS A 343 25.86 -8.61 -0.31
CA CYS A 343 24.52 -8.40 0.22
C CYS A 343 23.45 -9.21 -0.53
N ALA A 344 23.52 -9.27 -1.86
CA ALA A 344 22.61 -10.08 -2.68
C ALA A 344 22.77 -11.58 -2.40
N ILE A 345 24.01 -12.08 -2.27
CA ILE A 345 24.28 -13.47 -1.90
C ILE A 345 23.73 -13.80 -0.51
N VAL A 346 23.90 -12.90 0.46
CA VAL A 346 23.34 -13.08 1.83
C VAL A 346 21.82 -13.21 1.77
N LEU A 347 21.17 -12.37 0.97
CA LEU A 347 19.73 -12.40 0.75
C LEU A 347 19.27 -13.70 0.07
N GLN A 348 20.00 -14.19 -0.93
CA GLN A 348 19.75 -15.47 -1.59
C GLN A 348 19.82 -16.65 -0.62
N ILE A 349 20.84 -16.68 0.26
CA ILE A 349 21.00 -17.72 1.28
C ILE A 349 19.83 -17.72 2.29
N ILE A 350 19.31 -16.54 2.64
CA ILE A 350 18.15 -16.41 3.54
C ILE A 350 16.88 -16.87 2.84
N ARG A 351 16.70 -16.53 1.56
CA ARG A 351 15.57 -16.99 0.73
C ARG A 351 15.54 -18.52 0.61
N ASP A 352 16.68 -19.15 0.33
CA ASP A 352 16.79 -20.62 0.21
C ASP A 352 16.51 -21.35 1.54
N ALA A 353 16.50 -20.62 2.65
CA ALA A 353 16.14 -21.11 3.98
C ALA A 353 14.69 -20.73 4.39
N ASN A 354 13.82 -20.39 3.43
CA ASN A 354 12.45 -19.92 3.66
C ASN A 354 12.37 -18.67 4.56
N GLY A 355 13.31 -17.73 4.40
CA GLY A 355 13.27 -16.44 5.07
C GLY A 355 13.77 -16.42 6.52
N ILE A 356 14.12 -17.58 7.11
CA ILE A 356 14.61 -17.67 8.50
C ILE A 356 15.83 -18.60 8.59
N ILE A 357 16.96 -18.08 9.08
CA ILE A 357 18.18 -18.86 9.26
C ILE A 357 18.93 -18.50 10.55
N PRO A 358 19.48 -19.46 11.31
CA PRO A 358 20.34 -19.15 12.46
C PRO A 358 21.59 -18.35 12.04
N LEU A 359 21.98 -17.34 12.84
CA LEU A 359 23.14 -16.50 12.52
C LEU A 359 24.45 -17.30 12.38
N ALA A 360 24.60 -18.41 13.12
CA ALA A 360 25.76 -19.29 13.00
C ALA A 360 25.85 -19.95 11.62
N SER A 361 24.75 -20.58 11.17
CA SER A 361 24.65 -21.20 9.85
C SER A 361 24.78 -20.19 8.72
N LEU A 362 24.24 -18.99 8.91
CA LEU A 362 24.37 -17.89 7.95
C LEU A 362 25.84 -17.44 7.80
N LYS A 363 26.58 -17.29 8.90
CA LYS A 363 28.00 -16.93 8.87
C LYS A 363 28.86 -17.96 8.14
N GLU A 364 28.57 -19.25 8.33
CA GLU A 364 29.28 -20.34 7.66
C GLU A 364 29.07 -20.29 6.14
N LYS A 365 27.80 -20.20 5.70
CA LYS A 365 27.44 -20.13 4.27
C LYS A 365 27.97 -18.85 3.60
N ILE A 366 27.89 -17.71 4.28
CA ILE A 366 28.47 -16.45 3.78
C ILE A 366 30.00 -16.55 3.70
N GLY A 367 30.66 -17.16 4.68
CA GLY A 367 32.10 -17.35 4.69
C GLY A 367 32.56 -18.18 3.48
N GLN A 368 31.81 -19.23 3.16
CA GLN A 368 32.07 -20.05 1.97
C GLN A 368 31.88 -19.25 0.67
N ALA A 369 30.75 -18.55 0.52
CA ALA A 369 30.46 -17.76 -0.67
C ALA A 369 31.43 -16.56 -0.85
N ALA A 370 31.89 -15.95 0.25
CA ALA A 370 32.89 -14.89 0.20
C ALA A 370 34.25 -15.41 -0.29
N ARG A 371 34.67 -16.63 0.12
CA ARG A 371 35.91 -17.25 -0.38
C ARG A 371 35.83 -17.58 -1.86
N GLU A 372 34.68 -18.06 -2.34
CA GLU A 372 34.45 -18.35 -3.77
C GLU A 372 34.54 -17.08 -4.64
N GLN A 373 34.16 -15.93 -4.08
CA GLN A 373 34.27 -14.60 -4.71
C GLN A 373 35.65 -13.93 -4.49
N GLY A 374 36.60 -14.59 -3.81
CA GLY A 374 37.93 -14.03 -3.52
C GLY A 374 37.96 -12.91 -2.46
N LEU A 375 36.90 -12.79 -1.65
CA LEU A 375 36.70 -11.76 -0.63
C LEU A 375 37.01 -12.27 0.78
N GLN A 376 37.24 -11.36 1.73
CA GLN A 376 37.50 -11.73 3.12
C GLN A 376 36.21 -12.02 3.88
N GLU A 377 36.22 -13.01 4.78
CA GLU A 377 35.05 -13.36 5.63
C GLU A 377 34.53 -12.17 6.46
N SER A 378 35.43 -11.25 6.84
CA SER A 378 35.09 -10.00 7.53
C SER A 378 34.14 -9.12 6.73
N GLN A 379 34.22 -9.15 5.40
CA GLN A 379 33.35 -8.39 4.50
C GLN A 379 31.94 -9.00 4.40
N GLY A 380 31.83 -10.33 4.51
CA GLY A 380 30.54 -11.01 4.56
C GLY A 380 29.75 -10.67 5.83
N VAL A 381 30.41 -10.61 6.98
CA VAL A 381 29.79 -10.16 8.23
C VAL A 381 29.39 -8.69 8.15
N SER A 382 30.21 -7.85 7.51
CA SER A 382 29.88 -6.44 7.26
C SER A 382 28.62 -6.30 6.39
N ALA A 383 28.45 -7.15 5.37
CA ALA A 383 27.26 -7.16 4.51
C ALA A 383 25.98 -7.47 5.30
N VAL A 384 26.01 -8.45 6.22
CA VAL A 384 24.89 -8.75 7.13
C VAL A 384 24.52 -7.50 7.95
N TYR A 385 25.48 -6.82 8.56
CA TYR A 385 25.17 -5.62 9.34
C TYR A 385 24.70 -4.44 8.50
N MET A 386 25.12 -4.33 7.24
CA MET A 386 24.58 -3.35 6.31
C MET A 386 23.12 -3.65 5.96
N LEU A 387 22.76 -4.91 5.73
CA LEU A 387 21.37 -5.30 5.49
C LEU A 387 20.50 -5.03 6.72
N VAL A 388 21.03 -5.25 7.93
CA VAL A 388 20.35 -4.87 9.19
C VAL A 388 20.18 -3.36 9.30
N ALA A 389 21.22 -2.58 9.00
CA ALA A 389 21.18 -1.12 9.06
C ALA A 389 20.15 -0.52 8.09
N ASN A 390 19.97 -1.16 6.93
CA ASN A 390 18.98 -0.78 5.92
C ASN A 390 17.59 -1.41 6.15
N ARG A 391 17.38 -2.13 7.26
CA ARG A 391 16.11 -2.78 7.62
C ARG A 391 15.62 -3.81 6.59
N LEU A 392 16.54 -4.41 5.83
CA LEU A 392 16.21 -5.48 4.89
C LEU A 392 16.18 -6.85 5.60
N ILE A 393 16.90 -6.97 6.70
CA ILE A 393 16.90 -8.17 7.56
C ILE A 393 16.84 -7.75 9.04
N SER A 394 16.25 -8.59 9.88
CA SER A 394 16.22 -8.43 11.34
C SER A 394 16.94 -9.60 12.02
N ILE A 395 17.59 -9.34 13.15
CA ILE A 395 18.26 -10.37 13.96
C ILE A 395 17.57 -10.40 15.32
N ASP A 396 16.89 -11.50 15.62
CA ASP A 396 16.28 -11.68 16.94
C ASP A 396 17.36 -12.12 17.93
N ARG A 397 17.82 -11.19 18.78
CA ARG A 397 18.87 -11.46 19.77
C ARG A 397 18.36 -12.13 21.05
N LEU A 398 17.04 -12.32 21.17
CA LEU A 398 16.42 -12.90 22.36
C LEU A 398 16.40 -14.43 22.30
N GLN A 399 16.49 -15.01 21.10
CA GLN A 399 16.58 -16.45 20.92
C GLN A 399 18.03 -16.95 20.92
N LYS A 400 18.25 -18.13 21.50
CA LYS A 400 19.57 -18.73 21.73
C LYS A 400 20.41 -18.84 20.44
N ASP A 401 19.75 -19.02 19.30
CA ASP A 401 20.39 -19.23 17.99
C ASP A 401 20.48 -17.95 17.14
N ASN A 402 20.00 -16.82 17.67
CA ASN A 402 19.93 -15.52 17.01
C ASN A 402 19.43 -15.60 15.56
N PRO A 403 18.18 -16.01 15.29
CA PRO A 403 17.72 -16.16 13.92
C PRO A 403 17.72 -14.82 13.19
N VAL A 404 18.18 -14.87 11.96
CA VAL A 404 18.12 -13.79 10.99
C VAL A 404 16.88 -13.99 10.14
N ARG A 405 16.08 -12.94 10.02
CA ARG A 405 14.79 -12.95 9.31
C ARG A 405 14.78 -11.92 8.20
N ALA A 406 14.24 -12.28 7.05
CA ALA A 406 13.94 -11.36 5.96
C ALA A 406 12.42 -11.38 5.72
N ASP A 407 11.73 -10.34 6.21
CA ASP A 407 10.26 -10.28 6.21
C ASP A 407 9.65 -10.36 4.81
N MET A 408 10.43 -10.01 3.78
CA MET A 408 10.03 -10.07 2.36
C MET A 408 9.85 -11.50 1.81
N TRP A 409 10.33 -12.53 2.50
CA TRP A 409 10.19 -13.94 2.09
C TRP A 409 9.57 -14.82 3.17
N ILE A 410 9.06 -14.22 4.24
CA ILE A 410 8.26 -14.97 5.22
C ILE A 410 6.86 -15.06 4.65
N THR A 411 6.52 -16.22 4.08
CA THR A 411 5.13 -16.53 3.76
C THR A 411 4.36 -16.62 5.07
N ASN A 412 3.39 -15.72 5.27
CA ASN A 412 2.44 -15.83 6.37
C ASN A 412 1.53 -17.03 6.08
N THR A 413 1.96 -18.23 6.47
CA THR A 413 1.07 -19.40 6.58
C THR A 413 0.21 -19.32 7.82
#